data_AF-A0A2V6AXS2-F1
#
_entry.id   AF-A0A2V6AXS2-F1
#
_cell.length_a   1.000
_cell.length_b   1.000
_cell.length_c   1.000
_cell.angle_alpha   90.00
_cell.angle_beta   90.00
_cell.angle_gamma   90.00
#
_symmetry.space_group_name_H-M   'P 1'
#
loop_
_entity.id
_entity.type
_entity.pdbx_description
1 polymer ?
#
loop_
_entity_poly.entity_id
_entity_poly.type
_entity_poly.pdbx_seq_one_letter_code
_entity_poly.pdbx_strand_id
1 'polypeptide(L)'
;DGSWHTTNVNAQVPLNQWVHIAATRKANEDAKVYYNGVLQPSTSLPWFGSISYDGAWFAIGQQKDIDRPFNGLIDEAEIFSRALTQTEIQGIFNAAGAGQCKPSCATYSESFTQGQEASAQAEQDWVSFRASLNTAAYDTVTISGTFDTTGLTIHDSAIVPQIASTLQNSGGGTWTVSGVTFNVGHSGGNDVENPGTEINANTSGDTNTNSCPDPGWVVRPNLGNANWGGVNTTTCGAPSQTMTVTFCGPTATPTPTPTPTPTPTPTPKPHPHIH
;
A
#
# COMPACT_ATOMS: atom_id res chain seq x y z
N ASP A 1 20.61 -16.26 -30.99
CA ASP A 1 21.31 -17.09 -32.01
C ASP A 1 20.37 -17.98 -32.83
N GLY A 2 19.05 -17.90 -32.66
CA GLY A 2 18.08 -18.71 -33.41
C GLY A 2 17.87 -20.12 -32.85
N SER A 3 18.47 -20.44 -31.69
CA SER A 3 18.38 -21.74 -31.04
C SER A 3 17.52 -21.68 -29.77
N TRP A 4 16.99 -22.84 -29.38
CA TRP A 4 16.34 -23.00 -28.08
C TRP A 4 17.39 -23.07 -26.97
N HIS A 5 17.19 -22.28 -25.92
CA HIS A 5 18.01 -22.29 -24.71
C HIS A 5 17.16 -22.70 -23.52
N THR A 6 17.72 -23.50 -22.62
CA THR A 6 17.03 -23.97 -21.41
C THR A 6 17.93 -23.78 -20.20
N THR A 7 17.36 -23.25 -19.12
CA THR A 7 18.01 -23.20 -17.81
C THR A 7 17.20 -24.06 -16.84
N ASN A 8 17.88 -24.94 -16.11
CA ASN A 8 17.28 -25.77 -15.09
C ASN A 8 17.90 -25.43 -13.74
N VAL A 9 17.09 -25.41 -12.69
CA VAL A 9 17.51 -25.27 -11.30
C VAL A 9 16.96 -26.40 -10.47
N ASN A 10 17.69 -26.78 -9.42
CA ASN A 10 17.28 -27.84 -8.51
C ASN A 10 16.82 -27.24 -7.17
N ALA A 11 15.68 -26.55 -7.20
CA ALA A 11 15.03 -26.01 -6.00
C ALA A 11 13.80 -26.86 -5.66
N GLN A 12 13.67 -27.28 -4.40
CA GLN A 12 12.48 -27.99 -3.93
C GLN A 12 11.38 -26.97 -3.61
N VAL A 13 10.28 -27.03 -4.35
CA VAL A 13 9.10 -26.18 -4.09
C VAL A 13 8.14 -26.95 -3.16
N PRO A 14 7.92 -26.50 -1.93
CA PRO A 14 6.97 -27.14 -1.01
C PRO A 14 5.54 -27.03 -1.53
N LEU A 15 4.74 -28.08 -1.31
CA LEU A 15 3.32 -28.05 -1.66
C LEU A 15 2.55 -27.13 -0.72
N ASN A 16 1.54 -26.44 -1.26
CA ASN A 16 0.61 -25.59 -0.53
C ASN A 16 1.27 -24.45 0.27
N GLN A 17 2.39 -23.93 -0.22
CA GLN A 17 3.06 -22.75 0.35
C GLN A 17 3.34 -21.74 -0.75
N TRP A 18 3.18 -20.45 -0.42
CA TRP A 18 3.61 -19.38 -1.30
C TRP A 18 5.13 -19.37 -1.39
N VAL A 19 5.63 -19.31 -2.62
CA VAL A 19 7.05 -19.11 -2.93
C VAL A 19 7.17 -18.02 -3.97
N HIS A 20 8.27 -17.29 -3.93
CA HIS A 20 8.60 -16.30 -4.96
C HIS A 20 9.60 -16.91 -5.93
N ILE A 21 9.23 -16.97 -7.21
CA ILE A 21 10.10 -17.39 -8.30
C ILE A 21 10.35 -16.20 -9.22
N ALA A 22 11.61 -15.93 -9.52
CA ALA A 22 11.98 -14.95 -10.54
C ALA A 22 13.02 -15.54 -11.50
N ALA A 23 13.00 -15.08 -12.75
CA ALA A 23 14.02 -15.41 -13.73
C ALA A 23 14.50 -14.13 -14.42
N THR A 24 15.81 -14.01 -14.63
CA THR A 24 16.40 -12.88 -15.35
C THR A 24 17.25 -13.36 -16.52
N ARG A 25 17.24 -12.58 -17.59
CA ARG A 25 18.00 -12.85 -18.80
C ARG A 25 18.66 -11.58 -19.29
N LYS A 26 19.97 -11.62 -19.49
CA LYS A 26 20.77 -10.55 -20.10
C LYS A 26 21.66 -11.15 -21.18
N ALA A 27 21.80 -10.46 -22.31
CA ALA A 27 22.60 -10.96 -23.42
C ALA A 27 24.06 -11.15 -22.99
N ASN A 28 24.67 -12.25 -23.44
CA ASN A 28 26.05 -12.65 -23.11
C ASN A 28 26.28 -13.00 -21.64
N GLU A 29 25.22 -13.23 -20.87
CA GLU A 29 25.29 -13.74 -19.49
C GLU A 29 24.43 -15.00 -19.36
N ASP A 30 24.68 -15.76 -18.30
CA ASP A 30 23.81 -16.85 -17.90
C ASP A 30 22.41 -16.33 -17.55
N ALA A 31 21.38 -17.06 -17.95
CA ALA A 31 20.05 -16.89 -17.41
C ALA A 31 20.04 -17.33 -15.94
N LYS A 32 19.45 -16.50 -15.09
CA LYS A 32 19.45 -16.70 -13.64
C LYS A 32 18.02 -16.99 -13.18
N VAL A 33 17.89 -17.91 -12.22
CA VAL A 33 16.61 -18.20 -11.56
C VAL A 33 16.80 -18.01 -10.07
N TYR A 34 15.83 -17.39 -9.42
CA TYR A 34 15.83 -17.04 -8.02
C TYR A 34 14.65 -17.73 -7.34
N TYR A 35 14.90 -18.30 -6.16
CA TYR A 35 13.90 -18.93 -5.29
C TYR A 35 13.89 -18.19 -3.96
N ASN A 36 12.75 -17.62 -3.58
CA ASN A 36 12.58 -16.81 -2.37
C ASN A 36 13.66 -15.72 -2.22
N GLY A 37 13.89 -15.00 -3.32
CA GLY A 37 14.88 -13.93 -3.39
C GLY A 37 16.31 -14.41 -3.63
N VAL A 38 16.63 -15.69 -3.46
CA VAL A 38 18.01 -16.22 -3.51
C VAL A 38 18.33 -16.82 -4.88
N LEU A 39 19.44 -16.39 -5.50
CA LEU A 39 19.96 -16.96 -6.74
C LEU A 39 20.22 -18.47 -6.58
N GLN A 40 19.66 -19.26 -7.49
CA GLN A 40 19.86 -20.71 -7.53
C GLN A 40 20.98 -21.09 -8.50
N PRO A 41 21.80 -22.11 -8.18
CA PRO A 41 22.69 -22.73 -9.15
C PRO A 41 21.87 -23.26 -10.33
N SER A 42 22.33 -22.99 -11.55
CA SER A 42 21.60 -23.38 -12.77
C SER A 42 22.49 -24.04 -13.80
N THR A 43 21.88 -24.75 -14.75
CA THR A 43 22.55 -25.33 -15.92
C THR A 43 22.71 -24.33 -17.07
N SER A 44 22.44 -23.04 -16.85
CA SER A 44 22.50 -22.05 -17.91
C SER A 44 23.92 -21.89 -18.44
N LEU A 45 24.01 -21.59 -19.74
CA LEU A 45 25.21 -21.11 -20.40
C LEU A 45 24.94 -19.74 -21.03
N PRO A 46 25.97 -18.91 -21.24
CA PRO A 46 25.77 -17.58 -21.79
C PRO A 46 25.44 -17.67 -23.28
N TRP A 47 24.50 -16.84 -23.73
CA TRP A 47 24.10 -16.79 -25.14
C TRP A 47 23.76 -15.36 -25.59
N PHE A 48 23.88 -15.12 -26.89
CA PHE A 48 23.76 -13.80 -27.50
C PHE A 48 22.46 -13.61 -28.30
N GLY A 49 22.09 -12.34 -28.50
CA GLY A 49 20.92 -11.92 -29.28
C GLY A 49 19.77 -11.45 -28.40
N SER A 50 18.55 -11.47 -28.93
CA SER A 50 17.29 -11.24 -28.20
C SER A 50 16.51 -12.55 -28.07
N ILE A 51 15.56 -12.60 -27.15
CA ILE A 51 14.53 -13.64 -27.15
C ILE A 51 13.63 -13.36 -28.37
N SER A 52 13.55 -14.28 -29.30
CA SER A 52 12.66 -14.18 -30.46
C SER A 52 11.22 -14.48 -30.05
N TYR A 53 10.27 -13.73 -30.62
CA TYR A 53 8.84 -14.02 -30.50
C TYR A 53 8.41 -14.87 -31.70
N ASP A 54 7.85 -16.05 -31.43
CA ASP A 54 7.41 -17.03 -32.43
C ASP A 54 5.90 -16.97 -32.72
N GLY A 55 5.20 -15.95 -32.20
CA GLY A 55 3.74 -15.84 -32.30
C GLY A 55 2.97 -16.55 -31.19
N ALA A 56 3.65 -17.11 -30.18
CA ALA A 56 3.02 -17.75 -29.02
C ALA A 56 2.15 -16.81 -28.20
N TRP A 57 0.97 -17.28 -27.76
CA TRP A 57 0.20 -16.54 -26.76
C TRP A 57 0.96 -16.50 -25.43
N PHE A 58 0.96 -15.33 -24.81
CA PHE A 58 1.41 -15.18 -23.45
C PHE A 58 0.33 -15.77 -22.52
N ALA A 59 0.66 -16.86 -21.84
CA ALA A 59 -0.24 -17.57 -20.94
C ALA A 59 0.35 -17.61 -19.53
N ILE A 60 -0.51 -17.40 -18.54
CA ILE A 60 -0.20 -17.58 -17.11
C ILE A 60 -1.01 -18.78 -16.64
N GLY A 61 -0.37 -19.70 -15.91
CA GLY A 61 -1.03 -20.88 -15.35
C GLY A 61 -1.22 -22.05 -16.31
N GLN A 62 -0.68 -21.99 -17.53
CA GLN A 62 -0.69 -23.12 -18.48
C GLN A 62 0.44 -22.99 -19.50
N GLN A 63 0.99 -24.13 -19.94
CA GLN A 63 1.88 -24.15 -21.10
C GLN A 63 1.06 -24.08 -22.40
N LYS A 64 1.44 -23.18 -23.32
CA LYS A 64 0.74 -22.95 -24.60
C LYS A 64 0.46 -24.23 -25.41
N ASP A 65 1.50 -25.03 -25.68
CA ASP A 65 1.44 -26.06 -26.73
C ASP A 65 1.11 -27.47 -26.22
N ILE A 66 0.91 -27.65 -24.90
CA ILE A 66 0.63 -28.94 -24.28
C ILE A 66 -0.35 -28.71 -23.11
N ASP A 67 -1.33 -29.59 -22.93
CA ASP A 67 -2.26 -29.58 -21.79
C ASP A 67 -1.51 -29.87 -20.47
N ARG A 68 -0.89 -28.82 -19.93
CA ARG A 68 -0.12 -28.80 -18.68
C ARG A 68 -0.56 -27.58 -17.87
N PRO A 69 -1.77 -27.59 -17.29
CA PRO A 69 -2.22 -26.54 -16.41
C PRO A 69 -1.40 -26.55 -15.12
N PHE A 70 -1.11 -25.36 -14.61
CA PHE A 70 -0.55 -25.18 -13.28
C PHE A 70 -1.66 -25.38 -12.25
N ASN A 71 -1.49 -26.40 -11.39
CA ASN A 71 -2.42 -26.66 -10.30
C ASN A 71 -1.95 -25.93 -9.03
N GLY A 72 -2.23 -24.64 -8.96
CA GLY A 72 -1.87 -23.77 -7.84
C GLY A 72 -2.41 -22.35 -8.03
N LEU A 73 -2.08 -21.47 -7.10
CA LEU A 73 -2.38 -20.04 -7.21
C LEU A 73 -1.15 -19.28 -7.72
N ILE A 74 -1.41 -18.20 -8.46
CA ILE A 74 -0.40 -17.27 -8.96
C ILE A 74 -0.84 -15.87 -8.50
N ASP A 75 0.09 -15.09 -7.98
CA ASP A 75 -0.13 -13.70 -7.57
C ASP A 75 1.06 -12.84 -8.00
N GLU A 76 0.82 -11.54 -8.20
CA GLU A 76 1.82 -10.51 -8.54
C GLU A 76 2.76 -10.88 -9.71
N ALA A 77 2.17 -11.28 -10.84
CA ALA A 77 2.93 -11.65 -12.05
C ALA A 77 3.45 -10.40 -12.79
N GLU A 78 4.76 -10.14 -12.68
CA GLU A 78 5.42 -8.98 -13.31
C GLU A 78 6.40 -9.37 -14.43
N ILE A 79 6.53 -8.52 -15.46
CA ILE A 79 7.55 -8.64 -16.52
C ILE A 79 8.29 -7.32 -16.67
N PHE A 80 9.62 -7.39 -16.65
CA PHE A 80 10.49 -6.22 -16.78
C PHE A 80 11.19 -6.20 -18.14
N SER A 81 11.38 -5.01 -18.70
CA SER A 81 12.13 -4.79 -19.95
C SER A 81 13.66 -4.85 -19.77
N ARG A 82 14.13 -5.22 -18.57
CA ARG A 82 15.55 -5.35 -18.21
C ARG A 82 15.75 -6.53 -17.25
N ALA A 83 16.98 -7.04 -17.20
CA ALA A 83 17.37 -7.97 -16.15
C ALA A 83 17.46 -7.23 -14.80
N LEU A 84 16.70 -7.71 -13.81
CA LEU A 84 16.81 -7.23 -12.44
C LEU A 84 18.08 -7.76 -11.76
N THR A 85 18.61 -6.99 -10.83
CA THR A 85 19.74 -7.37 -9.98
C THR A 85 19.30 -8.24 -8.81
N GLN A 86 20.24 -8.93 -8.16
CA GLN A 86 19.98 -9.72 -6.94
C GLN A 86 19.31 -8.87 -5.84
N THR A 87 19.76 -7.64 -5.63
CA THR A 87 19.21 -6.74 -4.61
C THR A 87 17.78 -6.34 -4.94
N GLU A 88 17.47 -6.06 -6.20
CA GLU A 88 16.11 -5.73 -6.63
C GLU A 88 15.19 -6.94 -6.44
N ILE A 89 15.61 -8.14 -6.86
CA ILE A 89 14.85 -9.38 -6.64
C ILE A 89 14.61 -9.65 -5.16
N GLN A 90 15.62 -9.42 -4.30
CA GLN A 90 15.46 -9.53 -2.86
C GLN A 90 14.45 -8.51 -2.32
N GLY A 91 14.44 -7.29 -2.86
CA GLY A 91 13.45 -6.26 -2.54
C GLY A 91 12.02 -6.70 -2.86
N ILE A 92 11.80 -7.28 -4.04
CA ILE A 92 10.49 -7.82 -4.45
C ILE A 92 10.05 -8.94 -3.50
N PHE A 93 10.93 -9.92 -3.23
CA PHE A 93 10.62 -11.00 -2.29
C PHE A 93 10.30 -10.48 -0.88
N ASN A 94 11.08 -9.51 -0.38
CA ASN A 94 10.90 -8.93 0.94
C ASN A 94 9.62 -8.07 1.05
N ALA A 95 9.03 -7.63 -0.07
CA ALA A 95 7.72 -6.98 -0.07
C ALA A 95 6.62 -7.94 0.45
N ALA A 96 6.82 -9.25 0.29
CA ALA A 96 5.96 -10.29 0.84
C ALA A 96 4.47 -10.00 0.60
N GLY A 97 3.63 -10.14 1.64
CA GLY A 97 2.19 -9.86 1.55
C GLY A 97 1.81 -8.39 1.42
N ALA A 98 2.76 -7.44 1.49
CA ALA A 98 2.49 -6.03 1.21
C ALA A 98 2.36 -5.76 -0.30
N GLY A 99 2.78 -6.72 -1.14
CA GLY A 99 2.73 -6.61 -2.59
C GLY A 99 3.71 -5.56 -3.14
N GLN A 100 3.78 -5.53 -4.47
CA GLN A 100 4.59 -4.55 -5.20
C GLN A 100 3.75 -3.31 -5.56
N CYS A 101 2.44 -3.48 -5.62
CA CYS A 101 1.47 -2.40 -5.63
C CYS A 101 1.34 -1.79 -4.23
N LYS A 102 2.32 -0.97 -3.84
CA LYS A 102 2.22 -0.17 -2.61
C LYS A 102 1.03 0.78 -2.71
N PRO A 103 0.20 0.89 -1.66
CA PRO A 103 -0.88 1.85 -1.65
C PRO A 103 -0.31 3.25 -1.90
N SER A 104 -0.92 4.01 -2.81
CA SER A 104 -0.54 5.41 -2.99
C SER A 104 -0.93 6.17 -1.74
N CYS A 105 0.06 6.55 -0.94
CA CYS A 105 -0.15 7.34 0.26
C CYS A 105 0.31 8.78 0.05
N ALA A 106 -0.47 9.72 0.58
CA ALA A 106 -0.05 11.10 0.81
C ALA A 106 0.02 11.33 2.31
N THR A 107 1.12 11.90 2.78
CA THR A 107 1.36 12.14 4.21
C THR A 107 1.82 13.57 4.44
N TYR A 108 1.15 14.24 5.37
CA TYR A 108 1.66 15.42 6.05
C TYR A 108 2.20 15.00 7.41
N SER A 109 3.41 15.42 7.77
CA SER A 109 3.97 15.11 9.09
C SER A 109 4.94 16.19 9.53
N GLU A 110 4.59 16.95 10.56
CA GLU A 110 5.38 18.09 11.01
C GLU A 110 5.48 18.13 12.53
N SER A 111 6.58 18.71 13.01
CA SER A 111 6.83 18.88 14.45
C SER A 111 6.46 20.29 14.89
N PHE A 112 5.65 20.36 15.93
CA PHE A 112 5.16 21.60 16.49
C PHE A 112 5.69 21.81 17.90
N THR A 113 5.96 23.07 18.24
CA THR A 113 6.48 23.47 19.55
C THR A 113 5.42 24.20 20.34
N GLN A 114 5.20 23.80 21.58
CA GLN A 114 4.22 24.44 22.47
C GLN A 114 4.49 25.94 22.60
N GLY A 115 3.42 26.74 22.49
CA GLY A 115 3.48 28.19 22.63
C GLY A 115 4.15 28.92 21.46
N GLN A 116 4.48 28.22 20.38
CA GLN A 116 4.95 28.80 19.13
C GLN A 116 3.91 28.57 18.04
N GLU A 117 3.82 29.52 17.10
CA GLU A 117 3.09 29.31 15.85
C GLU A 117 3.73 28.17 15.04
N ALA A 118 2.99 27.61 14.08
CA ALA A 118 3.57 26.67 13.14
C ALA A 118 4.72 27.34 12.37
N SER A 119 5.76 26.57 12.02
CA SER A 119 6.82 27.12 11.18
C SER A 119 6.29 27.41 9.77
N ALA A 120 6.86 28.41 9.10
CA ALA A 120 6.50 28.71 7.70
C ALA A 120 6.66 27.49 6.77
N GLN A 121 7.58 26.58 7.10
CA GLN A 121 7.74 25.31 6.38
C GLN A 121 6.56 24.38 6.63
N ALA A 122 6.19 24.16 7.90
CA ALA A 122 5.05 23.31 8.25
C ALA A 122 3.72 23.83 7.68
N GLU A 123 3.59 25.15 7.59
CA GLU A 123 2.49 25.84 6.93
C GLU A 123 2.46 25.61 5.41
N GLN A 124 3.60 25.76 4.74
CA GLN A 124 3.72 25.53 3.29
C GLN A 124 3.54 24.04 2.92
N ASP A 125 4.02 23.14 3.77
CA ASP A 125 3.87 21.70 3.58
C ASP A 125 2.42 21.26 3.74
N TRP A 126 1.65 21.91 4.62
CA TRP A 126 0.21 21.67 4.71
C TRP A 126 -0.52 22.07 3.43
N VAL A 127 -0.24 23.27 2.91
CA VAL A 127 -0.81 23.74 1.64
C VAL A 127 -0.45 22.79 0.50
N SER A 128 0.82 22.41 0.40
CA SER A 128 1.33 21.53 -0.66
C SER A 128 0.74 20.12 -0.57
N PHE A 129 0.64 19.57 0.65
CA PHE A 129 -0.01 18.29 0.92
C PHE A 129 -1.46 18.29 0.44
N ARG A 130 -2.26 19.27 0.87
CA ARG A 130 -3.68 19.37 0.48
C ARG A 130 -3.85 19.50 -1.03
N ALA A 131 -3.04 20.35 -1.67
CA ALA A 131 -3.06 20.51 -3.12
C ALA A 131 -2.68 19.21 -3.88
N SER A 132 -1.79 18.39 -3.31
CA SER A 132 -1.29 17.15 -3.94
C SER A 132 -2.22 15.95 -3.86
N LEU A 133 -3.30 16.01 -3.08
CA LEU A 133 -4.18 14.86 -2.84
C LEU A 133 -4.78 14.31 -4.16
N ASN A 134 -4.52 13.03 -4.44
CA ASN A 134 -5.24 12.29 -5.48
C ASN A 134 -6.52 11.71 -4.89
N THR A 135 -7.54 12.55 -4.80
CA THR A 135 -8.73 12.33 -3.95
C THR A 135 -9.46 11.02 -4.25
N ALA A 136 -9.54 10.59 -5.51
CA ALA A 136 -10.21 9.35 -5.91
C ALA A 136 -9.40 8.08 -5.61
N ALA A 137 -8.13 8.19 -5.22
CA ALA A 137 -7.25 7.05 -5.00
C ALA A 137 -7.23 6.53 -3.56
N TYR A 138 -7.96 7.16 -2.63
CA TYR A 138 -7.86 6.87 -1.20
C TYR A 138 -9.10 6.15 -0.67
N ASP A 139 -8.89 5.15 0.17
CA ASP A 139 -9.95 4.47 0.93
C ASP A 139 -9.71 4.56 2.44
N THR A 140 -8.54 5.04 2.87
CA THR A 140 -8.21 5.28 4.27
C THR A 140 -7.76 6.72 4.53
N VAL A 141 -8.13 7.26 5.68
CA VAL A 141 -7.55 8.49 6.25
C VAL A 141 -7.27 8.27 7.73
N THR A 142 -6.08 8.68 8.18
CA THR A 142 -5.64 8.56 9.57
C THR A 142 -5.06 9.88 10.07
N ILE A 143 -5.42 10.28 11.30
CA ILE A 143 -4.70 11.30 12.07
C ILE A 143 -3.97 10.59 13.22
N SER A 144 -2.65 10.72 13.28
CA SER A 144 -1.78 10.12 14.31
C SER A 144 -0.69 11.10 14.74
N GLY A 145 0.09 10.77 15.77
CA GLY A 145 1.13 11.65 16.28
C GLY A 145 1.98 11.04 17.38
N THR A 146 2.85 11.86 17.98
CA THR A 146 3.79 11.42 19.03
C THR A 146 3.10 10.72 20.20
N PHE A 147 1.91 11.19 20.60
CA PHE A 147 1.16 10.66 21.75
C PHE A 147 0.10 9.63 21.37
N ASP A 148 -0.06 9.33 20.08
CA ASP A 148 -0.88 8.24 19.56
C ASP A 148 -0.40 7.85 18.16
N THR A 149 0.50 6.86 18.12
CA THR A 149 1.08 6.37 16.87
C THR A 149 0.13 5.48 16.07
N THR A 150 -0.96 5.02 16.67
CA THR A 150 -2.01 4.27 15.95
C THR A 150 -2.94 5.23 15.22
N GLY A 151 -3.37 6.29 15.91
CA GLY A 151 -4.24 7.31 15.37
C GLY A 151 -5.70 6.91 15.30
N LEU A 152 -6.52 7.86 14.88
CA LEU A 152 -7.91 7.63 14.49
C LEU A 152 -8.01 7.49 12.98
N THR A 153 -8.64 6.40 12.54
CA THR A 153 -8.74 6.02 11.13
C THR A 153 -10.18 5.85 10.70
N ILE A 154 -10.52 6.37 9.52
CA ILE A 154 -11.66 5.91 8.73
C ILE A 154 -11.12 5.07 7.57
N HIS A 155 -11.76 3.92 7.33
CA HIS A 155 -11.56 3.10 6.13
C HIS A 155 -12.91 2.92 5.44
N ASP A 156 -13.12 3.65 4.35
CA ASP A 156 -14.33 3.60 3.52
C ASP A 156 -14.04 4.20 2.14
N SER A 157 -14.14 3.39 1.09
CA SER A 157 -13.81 3.77 -0.29
C SER A 157 -14.81 4.74 -0.93
N ALA A 158 -15.96 5.01 -0.31
CA ALA A 158 -16.92 6.00 -0.76
C ALA A 158 -16.78 7.34 -0.01
N ILE A 159 -16.40 7.29 1.27
CA ILE A 159 -16.34 8.46 2.16
C ILE A 159 -14.96 9.12 2.14
N VAL A 160 -13.87 8.35 2.20
CA VAL A 160 -12.52 8.93 2.25
C VAL A 160 -12.19 9.82 1.05
N PRO A 161 -12.59 9.49 -0.20
CA PRO A 161 -12.44 10.41 -1.32
C PRO A 161 -13.13 11.77 -1.13
N GLN A 162 -14.27 11.79 -0.44
CA GLN A 162 -15.01 13.03 -0.14
C GLN A 162 -14.27 13.88 0.89
N ILE A 163 -13.69 13.26 1.92
CA ILE A 163 -12.86 13.94 2.92
C ILE A 163 -11.63 14.55 2.23
N ALA A 164 -10.92 13.76 1.42
CA ALA A 164 -9.74 14.22 0.67
C ALA A 164 -10.08 15.38 -0.26
N SER A 165 -11.19 15.29 -1.00
CA SER A 165 -11.66 16.35 -1.89
C SER A 165 -12.05 17.61 -1.14
N THR A 166 -12.71 17.48 0.02
CA THR A 166 -13.07 18.63 0.84
C THR A 166 -11.82 19.31 1.40
N LEU A 167 -10.84 18.54 1.87
CA LEU A 167 -9.59 19.07 2.40
C LEU A 167 -8.75 19.76 1.32
N GLN A 168 -8.65 19.16 0.13
CA GLN A 168 -7.94 19.73 -1.03
C GLN A 168 -8.51 21.09 -1.44
N ASN A 169 -9.83 21.24 -1.40
CA ASN A 169 -10.52 22.44 -1.86
C ASN A 169 -10.78 23.48 -0.75
N SER A 170 -10.21 23.29 0.45
CA SER A 170 -10.54 24.12 1.62
C SER A 170 -12.05 24.25 1.79
N GLY A 171 -12.76 23.11 1.82
CA GLY A 171 -14.21 23.04 1.97
C GLY A 171 -14.64 22.85 3.43
N GLY A 172 -15.89 22.44 3.63
CA GLY A 172 -16.43 22.08 4.94
C GLY A 172 -17.31 20.83 4.88
N GLY A 173 -17.14 19.91 5.82
CA GLY A 173 -17.94 18.69 5.89
C GLY A 173 -17.65 17.83 7.11
N THR A 174 -18.58 16.91 7.40
CA THR A 174 -18.54 15.97 8.53
C THR A 174 -18.95 14.59 8.04
N TRP A 175 -18.19 13.57 8.41
CA TRP A 175 -18.47 12.17 8.06
C TRP A 175 -18.20 11.26 9.23
N THR A 176 -19.12 10.33 9.49
CA THR A 176 -18.97 9.35 10.56
C THR A 176 -18.99 7.94 9.98
N VAL A 177 -17.93 7.18 10.23
CA VAL A 177 -17.81 5.78 9.81
C VAL A 177 -17.36 4.96 11.02
N SER A 178 -18.09 3.88 11.33
CA SER A 178 -17.74 2.95 12.41
C SER A 178 -17.47 3.61 13.77
N GLY A 179 -18.17 4.71 14.09
CA GLY A 179 -18.03 5.44 15.35
C GLY A 179 -16.90 6.47 15.39
N VAL A 180 -16.13 6.63 14.31
CA VAL A 180 -15.14 7.71 14.15
C VAL A 180 -15.76 8.80 13.27
N THR A 181 -15.75 10.04 13.76
CA THR A 181 -16.21 11.22 13.04
C THR A 181 -15.00 12.02 12.60
N PHE A 182 -14.91 12.29 11.29
CA PHE A 182 -13.96 13.22 10.70
C PHE A 182 -14.67 14.50 10.30
N ASN A 183 -14.05 15.63 10.59
CA ASN A 183 -14.50 16.94 10.14
C ASN A 183 -13.39 17.61 9.34
N VAL A 184 -13.78 18.29 8.27
CA VAL A 184 -12.94 19.24 7.56
C VAL A 184 -13.64 20.58 7.62
N GLY A 185 -12.91 21.65 7.89
CA GLY A 185 -13.48 22.98 7.87
C GLY A 185 -12.44 24.07 8.07
N HIS A 186 -12.94 25.25 8.43
CA HIS A 186 -12.12 26.43 8.62
C HIS A 186 -12.16 26.86 10.07
N SER A 187 -10.96 27.03 10.62
CA SER A 187 -10.75 27.55 11.95
C SER A 187 -9.88 28.79 11.83
N GLY A 188 -10.48 29.97 12.04
CA GLY A 188 -9.75 31.25 11.91
C GLY A 188 -8.94 31.39 10.62
N GLY A 189 -7.94 32.28 10.63
CA GLY A 189 -7.07 32.58 9.50
C GLY A 189 -7.27 33.99 8.95
N ASN A 190 -6.16 34.66 8.65
CA ASN A 190 -6.15 36.01 8.06
C ASN A 190 -6.19 35.95 6.52
N ASP A 191 -6.02 34.76 5.96
CA ASP A 191 -6.02 34.50 4.52
C ASP A 191 -7.38 33.95 4.09
N VAL A 192 -8.01 34.64 3.13
CA VAL A 192 -9.31 34.26 2.57
C VAL A 192 -9.18 33.07 1.62
N GLU A 193 -8.00 32.85 1.04
CA GLU A 193 -7.72 31.74 0.11
C GLU A 193 -7.31 30.46 0.84
N ASN A 194 -6.72 30.58 2.04
CA ASN A 194 -6.41 29.47 2.94
C ASN A 194 -6.75 29.83 4.40
N PRO A 195 -8.04 29.95 4.74
CA PRO A 195 -8.43 30.10 6.14
C PRO A 195 -7.97 28.85 6.87
N GLY A 196 -7.51 28.94 8.12
CA GLY A 196 -6.81 27.89 8.87
C GLY A 196 -7.47 26.52 8.73
N THR A 197 -7.11 25.80 7.65
CA THR A 197 -7.91 24.69 7.17
C THR A 197 -7.61 23.53 8.09
N GLU A 198 -8.66 23.08 8.75
CA GLU A 198 -8.60 22.09 9.80
C GLU A 198 -9.10 20.75 9.25
N ILE A 199 -8.39 19.70 9.62
CA ILE A 199 -8.96 18.36 9.70
C ILE A 199 -8.94 17.91 11.15
N ASN A 200 -10.05 17.35 11.62
CA ASN A 200 -10.10 16.74 12.94
C ASN A 200 -10.83 15.40 12.93
N ALA A 201 -10.53 14.57 13.93
CA ALA A 201 -11.16 13.28 14.16
C ALA A 201 -11.55 13.13 15.63
N ASN A 202 -12.65 12.45 15.89
CA ASN A 202 -13.09 12.13 17.25
C ASN A 202 -14.02 10.91 17.28
N THR A 203 -14.22 10.36 18.48
CA THR A 203 -15.18 9.26 18.74
C THR A 203 -16.41 9.72 19.53
N SER A 204 -16.49 11.00 19.89
CA SER A 204 -17.61 11.60 20.62
C SER A 204 -18.78 12.00 19.73
N GLY A 205 -18.56 12.09 18.41
CA GLY A 205 -19.52 12.63 17.45
C GLY A 205 -19.51 14.17 17.39
N ASP A 206 -18.45 14.82 17.88
CA ASP A 206 -18.30 16.27 17.75
C ASP A 206 -18.16 16.66 16.27
N THR A 207 -18.92 17.66 15.84
CA THR A 207 -18.95 18.16 14.47
C THR A 207 -18.39 19.58 14.37
N ASN A 208 -17.90 20.16 15.46
CA ASN A 208 -17.40 21.53 15.51
C ASN A 208 -15.92 21.60 15.13
N THR A 209 -15.63 22.22 13.98
CA THR A 209 -14.26 22.46 13.47
C THR A 209 -13.54 23.63 14.13
N ASN A 210 -14.14 24.26 15.14
CA ASN A 210 -13.52 25.34 15.93
C ASN A 210 -13.39 24.97 17.40
N SER A 211 -13.52 23.69 17.72
CA SER A 211 -13.38 23.17 19.07
C SER A 211 -11.90 22.99 19.45
N CYS A 212 -11.66 22.82 20.75
CA CYS A 212 -10.37 22.42 21.29
C CYS A 212 -10.55 21.23 22.25
N PRO A 213 -10.85 20.03 21.73
CA PRO A 213 -11.02 18.84 22.54
C PRO A 213 -9.73 18.46 23.30
N ASP A 214 -9.94 17.78 24.42
CA ASP A 214 -8.89 17.18 25.27
C ASP A 214 -9.38 15.82 25.84
N PRO A 215 -8.83 14.67 25.39
CA PRO A 215 -7.90 14.56 24.26
C PRO A 215 -8.61 14.80 22.93
N GLY A 216 -7.85 15.22 21.91
CA GLY A 216 -8.36 15.41 20.55
C GLY A 216 -7.38 15.03 19.46
N TRP A 217 -7.87 14.92 18.22
CA TRP A 217 -7.08 14.74 17.00
C TRP A 217 -7.44 15.88 16.06
N VAL A 218 -6.70 16.98 16.13
CA VAL A 218 -6.93 18.20 15.35
C VAL A 218 -5.62 18.59 14.69
N VAL A 219 -5.66 18.92 13.40
CA VAL A 219 -4.50 19.42 12.64
C VAL A 219 -4.93 20.65 11.83
N ARG A 220 -4.35 21.81 12.16
CA ARG A 220 -4.63 23.12 11.53
C ARG A 220 -3.41 24.07 11.57
N PRO A 221 -2.31 23.72 10.89
CA PRO A 221 -1.05 24.46 10.98
C PRO A 221 -1.15 25.93 10.49
N ASN A 222 -1.99 26.24 9.49
CA ASN A 222 -2.15 27.60 8.97
C ASN A 222 -3.10 28.50 9.79
N LEU A 223 -3.25 28.26 11.09
CA LEU A 223 -4.17 29.04 11.94
C LEU A 223 -3.67 30.48 12.20
N GLY A 224 -2.36 30.72 12.06
CA GLY A 224 -1.74 32.01 12.37
C GLY A 224 -1.64 32.30 13.87
N ASN A 225 -1.61 31.25 14.71
CA ASN A 225 -1.28 31.30 16.13
C ASN A 225 -0.81 29.91 16.63
N ALA A 226 -0.48 29.79 17.91
CA ALA A 226 0.06 28.58 18.52
C ALA A 226 -0.94 27.42 18.74
N ASN A 227 -2.21 27.54 18.33
CA ASN A 227 -3.23 26.50 18.47
C ASN A 227 -3.34 25.63 17.21
N TRP A 228 -2.19 25.17 16.68
CA TRP A 228 -2.08 24.34 15.48
C TRP A 228 -2.77 22.96 15.58
N GLY A 229 -3.28 22.59 16.75
CA GLY A 229 -4.01 21.35 16.99
C GLY A 229 -3.35 20.47 18.06
N GLY A 230 -3.58 19.17 18.00
CA GLY A 230 -3.03 18.17 18.91
C GLY A 230 -3.55 16.78 18.57
N VAL A 231 -2.78 15.73 18.89
CA VAL A 231 -3.12 14.33 18.66
C VAL A 231 -3.00 13.56 19.97
N ASN A 232 -4.14 13.09 20.47
CA ASN A 232 -4.29 12.45 21.78
C ASN A 232 -3.78 13.32 22.94
N THR A 233 -3.97 14.63 22.82
CA THR A 233 -3.66 15.65 23.83
C THR A 233 -4.74 16.73 23.80
N THR A 234 -4.67 17.71 24.72
CA THR A 234 -5.32 19.00 24.48
C THR A 234 -4.88 19.58 23.13
N THR A 235 -5.80 20.26 22.44
CA THR A 235 -5.61 20.74 21.05
C THR A 235 -5.52 22.27 20.97
N CYS A 236 -5.81 22.98 22.06
CA CYS A 236 -5.45 24.38 22.30
C CYS A 236 -4.32 24.42 23.33
N GLY A 237 -3.22 25.12 23.03
CA GLY A 237 -2.04 25.11 23.91
C GLY A 237 -1.38 23.73 24.06
N ALA A 238 -1.51 22.89 23.02
CA ALA A 238 -1.01 21.53 22.98
C ALA A 238 0.49 21.42 23.33
N PRO A 239 0.92 20.33 23.99
CA PRO A 239 2.34 20.07 24.22
C PRO A 239 3.06 19.86 22.89
N SER A 240 4.36 20.15 22.84
CA SER A 240 5.19 19.92 21.65
C SER A 240 5.06 18.47 21.19
N GLN A 241 4.77 18.28 19.91
CA GLN A 241 4.53 16.95 19.32
C GLN A 241 4.70 17.00 17.80
N THR A 242 4.93 15.83 17.23
CA THR A 242 4.76 15.59 15.80
C THR A 242 3.33 15.12 15.55
N MET A 243 2.67 15.73 14.57
CA MET A 243 1.34 15.33 14.12
C MET A 243 1.40 14.90 12.67
N THR A 244 0.64 13.88 12.33
CA THR A 244 0.64 13.23 11.02
C THR A 244 -0.78 13.05 10.51
N VAL A 245 -1.02 13.44 9.25
CA VAL A 245 -2.25 13.13 8.52
C VAL A 245 -1.86 12.29 7.31
N THR A 246 -2.44 11.11 7.16
CA THR A 246 -2.13 10.20 6.06
C THR A 246 -3.41 9.76 5.35
N PHE A 247 -3.46 9.95 4.04
CA PHE A 247 -4.40 9.30 3.16
C PHE A 247 -3.70 8.17 2.43
N CYS A 248 -4.28 6.98 2.37
CA CYS A 248 -3.75 5.87 1.58
C CYS A 248 -4.87 5.23 0.76
N GLY A 249 -4.50 4.75 -0.42
CA GLY A 249 -5.35 3.91 -1.23
C GLY A 249 -5.39 2.45 -0.76
N PRO A 250 -6.19 1.63 -1.44
CA PRO A 250 -6.25 0.21 -1.12
C PRO A 250 -4.85 -0.39 -1.22
N THR A 251 -4.47 -1.10 -0.17
CA THR A 251 -3.34 -2.03 -0.29
C THR A 251 -3.80 -3.11 -1.26
N ALA A 252 -2.97 -3.48 -2.25
CA ALA A 252 -3.27 -4.66 -3.05
C ALA A 252 -3.53 -5.81 -2.07
N THR A 253 -4.75 -6.35 -2.10
CA THR A 253 -5.12 -7.42 -1.19
C THR A 253 -4.29 -8.63 -1.60
N PRO A 254 -3.45 -9.23 -0.73
CA PRO A 254 -2.80 -10.48 -1.07
C PRO A 254 -3.89 -11.49 -1.38
N THR A 255 -3.75 -12.21 -2.50
CA THR A 255 -4.72 -13.24 -2.89
C THR A 255 -4.93 -14.18 -1.69
N PRO A 256 -6.18 -14.46 -1.26
CA PRO A 256 -6.44 -15.24 -0.07
C PRO A 256 -5.70 -16.58 -0.14
N THR A 257 -5.04 -16.95 0.95
CA THR A 257 -4.41 -18.26 1.08
C THR A 257 -5.48 -19.32 0.83
N PRO A 258 -5.28 -20.26 -0.12
CA PRO A 258 -6.27 -21.28 -0.40
C PRO A 258 -6.42 -22.12 0.86
N THR A 259 -7.62 -22.18 1.40
CA THR A 259 -7.96 -23.17 2.43
C THR A 259 -7.77 -24.55 1.78
N PRO A 260 -6.99 -25.47 2.37
CA PRO A 260 -6.76 -26.77 1.76
C PRO A 260 -8.12 -27.46 1.54
N THR A 261 -8.45 -27.71 0.28
CA THR A 261 -9.61 -28.51 -0.08
C THR A 261 -9.47 -29.88 0.59
N PRO A 262 -10.47 -30.37 1.34
CA PRO A 262 -10.40 -31.69 1.95
C PRO A 262 -10.18 -32.74 0.86
N THR A 263 -9.13 -33.55 1.02
CA THR A 263 -8.80 -34.65 0.11
C THR A 263 -10.03 -35.53 -0.10
N PRO A 264 -10.46 -35.79 -1.35
CA PRO A 264 -11.57 -36.70 -1.60
C PRO A 264 -11.22 -38.08 -1.05
N THR A 265 -12.10 -38.62 -0.21
CA THR A 265 -11.98 -39.98 0.32
C THR A 265 -11.94 -40.96 -0.85
N PRO A 266 -10.94 -41.87 -0.94
CA PRO A 266 -10.87 -42.82 -2.03
C PRO A 266 -12.10 -43.73 -2.01
N THR A 267 -12.86 -43.74 -3.11
CA THR A 267 -13.98 -44.66 -3.31
C THR A 267 -13.45 -46.10 -3.28
N PRO A 268 -14.01 -47.02 -2.47
CA PRO A 268 -13.57 -48.40 -2.47
C PRO A 268 -13.76 -49.03 -3.85
N LYS A 269 -12.67 -49.61 -4.38
CA LYS A 269 -12.68 -50.35 -5.64
C LYS A 269 -13.57 -51.60 -5.46
N PRO A 270 -14.57 -51.86 -6.33
CA PRO A 270 -15.40 -53.06 -6.20
C PRO A 270 -14.51 -54.30 -6.35
N HIS A 271 -14.67 -55.24 -5.41
CA HIS A 271 -13.98 -56.52 -5.44
C HIS A 271 -14.40 -57.32 -6.68
N PRO A 272 -13.45 -57.98 -7.37
CA PRO A 272 -13.80 -58.89 -8.45
C PRO A 272 -14.51 -60.11 -7.87
N HIS A 273 -15.77 -60.33 -8.28
CA HIS A 273 -16.46 -61.58 -8.06
C HIS A 273 -15.75 -62.67 -8.88
N ILE A 274 -15.20 -63.66 -8.17
CA ILE A 274 -14.69 -64.89 -8.76
C ILE A 274 -15.90 -65.82 -8.94
N HIS A 275 -16.15 -66.24 -10.18
CA HIS A 275 -16.96 -67.41 -10.52
C HIS A 275 -16.04 -68.61 -10.77
#